data_AF-A0A2V3HQX6-F1
#
_entry.id   AF-A0A2V3HQX6-F1
#
_cell.length_a   1.000
_cell.length_b   1.000
_cell.length_c   1.000
_cell.angle_alpha   90.00
_cell.angle_beta   90.00
_cell.angle_gamma   90.00
#
_symmetry.space_group_name_H-M   'P 1'
#
loop_
_entity.id
_entity.type
_entity.pdbx_description
1 polymer ?
#
loop_
_entity_poly.entity_id
_entity_poly.type
_entity_poly.pdbx_seq_one_letter_code
_entity_poly.pdbx_strand_id
1 'polypeptide(L)'
;MAEQVAPEWRPHAVLGALMMLDTLLIDLAPAGPWDSESFTLGVIGLTGLALLYVAWYRVTFKRKGLIPWMDLWKDPSGSSRKLLGVGIVTIALAWLTGNPLQDHMPDPAGLVLTLIGLLMVLQAVYVMLSIGPLADQE
;
A
#
# COMPACT_ATOMS: atom_id res chain seq x y z
N MET A 1 18.24 -9.85 -29.35
CA MET A 1 17.37 -9.66 -28.17
C MET A 1 17.46 -8.20 -27.79
N ALA A 2 16.38 -7.43 -27.89
CA ALA A 2 16.41 -6.01 -27.55
C ALA A 2 16.62 -5.85 -26.03
N GLU A 3 17.63 -5.09 -25.64
CA GLU A 3 17.90 -4.73 -24.26
C GLU A 3 16.67 -4.01 -23.69
N GLN A 4 15.92 -4.66 -22.81
CA GLN A 4 14.77 -4.02 -22.18
C GLN A 4 15.28 -2.94 -21.23
N VAL A 5 15.29 -1.69 -21.72
CA VAL A 5 15.68 -0.52 -20.93
C VAL A 5 14.81 -0.48 -19.69
N ALA A 6 15.45 -0.56 -18.52
CA ALA A 6 14.76 -0.55 -17.24
C ALA A 6 13.89 0.71 -17.14
N PRO A 7 12.64 0.60 -16.64
CA PRO A 7 11.72 1.72 -16.60
C PRO A 7 12.25 2.86 -15.73
N GLU A 8 12.17 4.09 -16.22
CA GLU A 8 12.63 5.27 -15.49
C GLU A 8 11.79 5.50 -14.23
N TRP A 9 12.46 5.53 -13.07
CA TRP A 9 11.83 5.70 -11.76
C TRP A 9 12.20 7.02 -11.10
N ARG A 10 13.33 7.61 -11.47
CA ARG A 10 13.91 8.83 -10.87
C ARG A 10 12.93 10.02 -10.81
N PRO A 11 12.21 10.40 -11.88
CA PRO A 11 11.32 11.57 -11.81
C PRO A 11 10.14 11.33 -10.85
N HIS A 12 9.62 10.10 -10.80
CA HIS A 12 8.53 9.73 -9.88
C HIS A 12 9.02 9.76 -8.43
N ALA A 13 10.23 9.28 -8.16
CA ALA A 13 10.82 9.32 -6.83
C ALA A 13 11.06 10.75 -6.34
N VAL A 14 11.66 11.60 -7.18
CA VAL A 14 11.97 12.99 -6.82
C VAL A 14 10.68 13.79 -6.61
N LEU A 15 9.75 13.73 -7.56
CA LEU A 15 8.50 14.48 -7.46
C LEU A 15 7.65 13.99 -6.28
N GLY A 16 7.55 12.67 -6.10
CA GLY A 16 6.82 12.08 -4.97
C GLY A 16 7.42 12.44 -3.62
N ALA A 17 8.76 12.48 -3.51
CA ALA A 17 9.44 12.88 -2.28
C ALA A 17 9.24 14.37 -1.97
N LEU A 18 9.31 15.25 -2.98
CA LEU A 18 9.07 16.68 -2.80
C LEU A 18 7.63 16.94 -2.33
N MET A 19 6.64 16.28 -2.94
CA MET A 19 5.23 16.39 -2.54
C MET A 19 5.01 15.87 -1.12
N MET A 20 5.61 14.73 -0.74
CA MET A 20 5.50 14.24 0.64
C MET A 20 6.17 15.18 1.64
N LEU A 21 7.33 15.74 1.29
CA LEU A 21 8.06 16.67 2.16
C LEU A 21 7.24 17.95 2.38
N ASP A 22 6.64 18.46 1.31
CA ASP A 22 5.71 19.58 1.37
C ASP A 22 4.56 19.31 2.36
N THR A 23 3.86 18.19 2.17
CA THR A 23 2.71 17.84 3.03
C THR A 23 3.02 17.50 4.48
N LEU A 24 4.27 17.17 4.80
CA LEU A 24 4.67 16.81 6.16
C LEU A 24 5.32 17.96 6.93
N LEU A 25 5.91 18.94 6.23
CA LEU A 25 6.78 19.94 6.85
C LEU A 25 6.52 21.39 6.41
N ILE A 26 6.00 21.61 5.20
CA ILE A 26 5.91 22.96 4.61
C ILE A 26 4.46 23.47 4.61
N ASP A 27 3.51 22.55 4.43
CA ASP A 27 2.07 22.82 4.37
C ASP A 27 1.67 23.84 3.27
N LEU A 28 2.36 23.85 2.12
CA LEU A 28 2.08 24.78 1.03
C LEU A 28 0.97 24.23 0.12
N ALA A 29 -0.26 24.67 0.34
CA ALA A 29 -1.38 24.28 -0.53
C ALA A 29 -2.30 25.46 -0.84
N PRO A 30 -2.80 25.60 -2.09
CA PRO A 30 -3.84 26.57 -2.40
C PRO A 30 -5.18 26.15 -1.79
N ALA A 31 -6.04 27.14 -1.54
CA ALA A 31 -7.40 26.92 -1.06
C ALA A 31 -8.14 25.94 -1.99
N GLY A 32 -8.52 24.79 -1.43
CA GLY A 32 -9.23 23.74 -2.13
C GLY A 32 -10.74 23.97 -2.20
N PRO A 33 -11.49 22.95 -2.65
CA PRO A 33 -12.93 22.92 -2.47
C PRO A 33 -13.31 23.23 -1.01
N TRP A 34 -14.40 23.98 -0.81
CA TRP A 34 -14.83 24.47 0.52
C TRP A 34 -13.82 25.37 1.24
N ASP A 35 -12.97 26.07 0.47
CA ASP A 35 -11.95 26.99 1.00
C ASP A 35 -10.98 26.31 1.99
N SER A 36 -10.72 25.01 1.74
CA SER A 36 -9.92 24.17 2.63
C SER A 36 -8.55 23.87 2.03
N GLU A 37 -7.51 24.49 2.58
CA GLU A 37 -6.12 24.21 2.21
C GLU A 37 -5.72 22.77 2.61
N SER A 38 -6.21 22.30 3.76
CA SER A 38 -5.93 20.94 4.26
C SER A 38 -6.41 19.83 3.32
N PHE A 39 -7.51 20.04 2.60
CA PHE A 39 -7.97 19.10 1.59
C PHE A 39 -6.99 19.01 0.43
N THR A 40 -6.58 20.17 -0.13
CA THR A 40 -5.62 20.22 -1.23
C THR A 40 -4.30 19.61 -0.83
N LEU A 41 -3.84 19.89 0.38
CA LEU A 41 -2.64 19.33 0.98
C LEU A 41 -2.74 17.80 1.08
N GLY A 42 -3.89 17.26 1.54
CA GLY A 42 -4.16 15.83 1.52
C GLY A 42 -4.09 15.21 0.11
N VAL A 43 -4.61 15.90 -0.91
CA VAL A 43 -4.54 15.45 -2.31
C VAL A 43 -3.10 15.47 -2.84
N ILE A 44 -2.31 16.49 -2.50
CA ILE A 44 -0.88 16.57 -2.85
C ILE A 44 -0.14 15.39 -2.22
N GLY A 45 -0.40 15.09 -0.95
CA GLY A 45 0.24 13.99 -0.22
C GLY A 45 -0.12 12.62 -0.80
N LEU A 46 -1.39 12.39 -1.10
CA LEU A 46 -1.85 11.17 -1.77
C LEU A 46 -1.21 11.00 -3.15
N THR A 47 -1.08 12.09 -3.91
CA THR A 47 -0.41 12.08 -5.21
C THR A 47 1.08 11.77 -5.07
N GLY A 48 1.75 12.38 -4.09
CA GLY A 48 3.15 12.12 -3.76
C GLY A 48 3.40 10.66 -3.39
N LEU A 49 2.55 10.10 -2.53
CA LEU A 49 2.59 8.70 -2.14
C LEU A 49 2.39 7.75 -3.34
N ALA A 50 1.45 8.06 -4.24
CA ALA A 50 1.24 7.29 -5.46
C ALA A 50 2.50 7.29 -6.35
N LEU A 51 3.14 8.45 -6.54
CA LEU A 51 4.38 8.55 -7.31
C LEU A 51 5.54 7.78 -6.68
N LEU A 52 5.68 7.84 -5.36
CA LEU A 52 6.67 7.05 -4.62
C LEU A 52 6.43 5.55 -4.80
N TYR A 53 5.18 5.11 -4.73
CA TYR A 53 4.82 3.72 -5.02
C TYR A 53 5.21 3.31 -6.44
N VAL A 54 4.93 4.13 -7.46
CA VAL A 54 5.35 3.85 -8.85
C VAL A 54 6.86 3.74 -8.96
N ALA A 55 7.61 4.64 -8.31
CA ALA A 55 9.06 4.62 -8.32
C ALA A 55 9.61 3.35 -7.70
N TRP A 56 9.16 3.01 -6.49
CA TRP A 56 9.53 1.78 -5.79
C TRP A 56 9.21 0.52 -6.60
N TYR A 57 8.03 0.48 -7.23
CA TYR A 57 7.61 -0.64 -8.05
C TYR A 57 8.53 -0.83 -9.26
N ARG A 58 8.87 0.26 -9.96
CA ARG A 58 9.77 0.23 -11.12
C ARG A 58 11.20 -0.19 -10.73
N VAL A 59 11.68 0.23 -9.56
CA VAL A 59 12.97 -0.20 -9.00
C VAL A 59 12.95 -1.71 -8.68
N THR A 60 11.89 -2.18 -8.03
CA THR A 60 11.78 -3.54 -7.51
C THR A 60 11.56 -4.57 -8.62
N PHE A 61 10.63 -4.31 -9.53
CA PHE A 61 10.19 -5.28 -10.53
C PHE A 61 10.76 -5.02 -11.93
N LYS A 62 11.46 -3.90 -12.15
CA LYS A 62 12.09 -3.51 -13.43
C LYS A 62 11.15 -3.63 -14.64
N ARG A 63 9.84 -3.48 -14.44
CA ARG A 63 8.79 -3.63 -15.46
C ARG A 63 7.83 -2.45 -15.44
N LYS A 64 7.21 -2.13 -16.58
CA LYS A 64 6.27 -0.98 -16.74
C LYS A 64 4.86 -1.23 -16.17
N GLY A 65 4.68 -2.17 -15.25
CA GLY A 65 3.40 -2.41 -14.57
C GLY A 65 3.20 -1.55 -13.33
N LEU A 66 2.05 -1.68 -12.68
CA LEU A 66 1.75 -1.06 -11.39
C LEU A 66 1.15 -2.04 -10.37
N ILE A 67 0.67 -3.19 -10.83
CA ILE A 67 0.02 -4.20 -10.00
C ILE A 67 0.99 -5.38 -9.82
N PRO A 68 1.39 -5.69 -8.58
CA PRO A 68 2.23 -6.83 -8.31
C PRO A 68 1.40 -8.11 -8.37
N TRP A 69 1.25 -8.66 -9.58
CA TRP A 69 0.61 -9.96 -9.81
C TRP A 69 1.30 -11.10 -9.03
N MET A 70 0.56 -12.19 -8.80
CA MET A 70 1.06 -13.38 -8.11
C MET A 70 2.35 -13.94 -8.75
N ASP A 71 2.51 -13.82 -10.06
CA ASP A 71 3.69 -14.30 -10.79
C ASP A 71 5.01 -13.66 -10.36
N LEU A 72 4.95 -12.54 -9.63
CA LEU A 72 6.13 -11.89 -9.07
C LEU A 72 6.52 -12.44 -7.69
N TRP A 73 5.69 -13.27 -7.08
CA TRP A 73 5.97 -13.83 -5.76
C TRP A 73 6.96 -14.98 -5.90
N LYS A 74 8.10 -14.89 -5.20
CA LYS A 74 9.13 -15.94 -5.23
C LYS A 74 8.65 -17.27 -4.64
N ASP A 75 7.88 -17.21 -3.56
CA ASP A 75 7.29 -18.37 -2.88
C ASP A 75 5.85 -18.02 -2.45
N PRO A 76 4.86 -18.22 -3.34
CA PRO A 76 3.47 -17.85 -3.06
C PRO A 76 2.86 -18.68 -1.93
N SER A 77 3.26 -19.94 -1.76
CA SER A 77 2.74 -20.82 -0.71
C SER A 77 3.24 -20.41 0.68
N GLY A 78 4.55 -20.18 0.84
CA GLY A 78 5.10 -19.71 2.10
C GLY A 78 4.71 -18.27 2.43
N SER A 79 4.71 -17.38 1.44
CA SER A 79 4.40 -15.96 1.65
C SER A 79 2.93 -15.72 1.97
N SER A 80 2.00 -16.45 1.36
CA SER A 80 0.57 -16.35 1.68
C SER A 80 0.26 -16.79 3.11
N ARG A 81 0.87 -17.87 3.60
CA ARG A 81 0.73 -18.30 5.00
C ARG A 81 1.25 -17.25 5.99
N LYS A 82 2.41 -16.66 5.69
CA LYS A 82 2.97 -15.55 6.50
C LYS A 82 2.05 -14.34 6.47
N LEU A 83 1.55 -13.96 5.28
CA LEU A 83 0.64 -12.83 5.12
C LEU A 83 -0.68 -13.06 5.87
N LEU A 84 -1.23 -14.27 5.84
CA LEU A 84 -2.41 -14.65 6.61
C LEU A 84 -2.18 -14.47 8.12
N GLY A 85 -1.04 -14.96 8.63
CA GLY A 85 -0.66 -14.80 10.03
C GLY A 85 -0.52 -13.33 10.44
N VAL A 86 0.17 -12.52 9.62
CA VAL A 86 0.31 -11.08 9.86
C VAL A 86 -1.05 -10.37 9.78
N GLY A 87 -1.93 -10.76 8.86
CA GLY A 87 -3.28 -10.23 8.75
C GLY A 87 -4.11 -10.48 10.01
N ILE A 88 -4.08 -11.72 10.54
CA ILE A 88 -4.76 -12.09 11.79
C ILE A 88 -4.20 -11.30 12.98
N VAL A 89 -2.86 -11.21 13.09
CA VAL A 89 -2.20 -10.40 14.13
C VAL A 89 -2.62 -8.93 14.02
N THR A 90 -2.71 -8.39 12.81
CA THR A 90 -3.15 -7.01 12.58
C THR A 90 -4.59 -6.79 13.03
N ILE A 91 -5.50 -7.74 12.77
CA ILE A 91 -6.89 -7.67 13.27
C ILE A 91 -6.91 -7.74 14.81
N ALA A 92 -6.08 -8.58 15.42
CA ALA A 92 -5.99 -8.65 16.88
C ALA A 92 -5.46 -7.32 17.48
N LEU A 93 -4.44 -6.73 16.87
CA LEU A 93 -3.95 -5.40 17.23
C LEU A 93 -5.03 -4.33 17.03
N ALA A 94 -5.81 -4.42 15.96
CA ALA A 94 -6.90 -3.51 15.69
C ALA A 94 -7.94 -3.52 16.82
N TRP A 95 -8.31 -4.71 17.30
CA TRP A 95 -9.18 -4.87 18.47
C TRP A 95 -8.57 -4.26 19.73
N LEU A 96 -7.27 -4.46 19.99
CA LEU A 96 -6.58 -3.84 21.12
C LEU A 96 -6.61 -2.30 21.03
N THR A 97 -6.33 -1.74 19.86
CA THR A 97 -6.32 -0.28 19.65
C THR A 97 -7.72 0.34 19.66
N GLY A 98 -8.73 -0.40 19.22
CA GLY A 98 -10.11 0.09 19.12
C GLY A 98 -10.98 -0.19 20.35
N ASN A 99 -10.42 -0.82 21.38
CA ASN A 99 -11.15 -1.13 22.61
C ASN A 99 -10.29 -0.80 23.84
N PRO A 100 -9.43 -1.68 24.39
CA PRO A 100 -8.72 -1.39 25.64
C PRO A 100 -7.75 -0.20 25.57
N LEU A 101 -7.25 0.15 24.39
CA LEU A 101 -6.32 1.28 24.18
C LEU A 101 -6.97 2.47 23.47
N GLN A 102 -8.31 2.50 23.36
CA GLN A 102 -9.02 3.56 22.63
C GLN A 102 -8.67 4.96 23.16
N ASP A 103 -8.53 5.14 24.47
CA ASP A 103 -8.20 6.43 25.08
C ASP A 103 -6.83 7.00 24.67
N HIS A 104 -5.93 6.15 24.14
CA HIS A 104 -4.56 6.54 23.76
C HIS A 104 -4.37 6.61 22.24
N MET A 105 -5.39 6.30 21.46
CA MET A 105 -5.32 6.19 20.00
C MET A 105 -6.37 7.08 19.33
N PRO A 106 -6.14 7.53 18.08
CA PRO A 106 -7.17 8.21 17.32
C PRO A 106 -8.40 7.31 17.15
N ASP A 107 -9.61 7.89 17.24
CA ASP A 107 -10.88 7.17 17.11
C ASP A 107 -10.96 6.19 15.91
N PRO A 108 -10.48 6.53 14.68
CA PRO A 108 -10.58 5.61 13.55
C PRO A 108 -9.47 4.54 13.50
N ALA A 109 -8.51 4.54 14.43
CA ALA A 109 -7.31 3.68 14.35
C ALA A 109 -7.66 2.19 14.28
N GLY A 110 -8.55 1.72 15.17
CA GLY A 110 -9.00 0.32 15.17
C GLY A 110 -9.73 -0.06 13.88
N LEU A 111 -10.50 0.85 13.29
CA LEU A 111 -11.21 0.61 12.02
C LEU A 111 -10.22 0.47 10.86
N VAL A 112 -9.27 1.39 10.74
CA VAL A 112 -8.24 1.37 9.69
C VAL A 112 -7.38 0.11 9.78
N LEU A 113 -6.93 -0.26 10.99
CA LEU A 113 -6.14 -1.47 11.21
C LEU A 113 -6.93 -2.74 10.88
N THR A 114 -8.21 -2.79 11.24
CA THR A 114 -9.09 -3.92 10.89
C THR A 114 -9.21 -4.06 9.38
N LEU A 115 -9.44 -2.95 8.66
CA LEU A 115 -9.50 -2.96 7.20
C LEU A 115 -8.21 -3.48 6.58
N ILE A 116 -7.06 -2.98 7.03
CA ILE A 116 -5.75 -3.45 6.54
C ILE A 116 -5.60 -4.95 6.80
N GLY A 117 -5.92 -5.42 8.01
CA GLY A 117 -5.84 -6.83 8.36
C GLY A 117 -6.76 -7.71 7.50
N LEU A 118 -8.00 -7.28 7.26
CA LEU A 118 -8.94 -7.99 6.39
C LEU A 118 -8.45 -8.07 4.93
N LEU A 119 -7.88 -6.99 4.40
CA LEU A 119 -7.30 -6.99 3.05
C LEU A 119 -6.11 -7.96 2.94
N MET A 120 -5.26 -8.03 3.97
CA MET A 120 -4.16 -9.01 4.02
C MET A 120 -4.68 -10.44 4.04
N VAL A 121 -5.69 -10.73 4.88
CA VAL A 121 -6.32 -12.05 4.96
C VAL A 121 -6.96 -12.42 3.62
N LEU A 122 -7.72 -11.51 3.01
CA LEU A 122 -8.37 -11.73 1.73
C LEU A 122 -7.35 -12.05 0.63
N GLN A 123 -6.26 -11.27 0.54
CA GLN A 123 -5.19 -11.51 -0.41
C GLN A 123 -4.51 -12.86 -0.17
N ALA A 124 -4.23 -13.21 1.09
CA ALA A 124 -3.61 -14.49 1.42
C ALA A 124 -4.51 -15.68 1.06
N VAL A 125 -5.79 -15.62 1.41
CA VAL A 125 -6.78 -16.65 1.08
C VAL A 125 -6.92 -16.79 -0.44
N TYR A 126 -6.98 -15.67 -1.16
CA TYR A 126 -7.03 -15.68 -2.62
C TYR A 126 -5.83 -16.41 -3.23
N VAL A 127 -4.61 -16.09 -2.78
CA VAL A 127 -3.38 -16.75 -3.27
C VAL A 127 -3.41 -18.25 -2.94
N MET A 128 -3.77 -18.63 -1.70
CA MET A 128 -3.84 -20.03 -1.27
C MET A 128 -4.86 -20.84 -2.07
N LEU A 129 -6.00 -20.23 -2.41
CA LEU A 129 -7.00 -20.87 -3.26
C LEU A 129 -6.50 -21.00 -4.70
N SER A 130 -5.92 -19.93 -5.26
CA SER A 130 -5.47 -19.86 -6.65
C SER A 130 -4.29 -20.80 -6.96
N ILE A 131 -3.40 -21.07 -5.99
CA ILE A 131 -2.32 -22.06 -6.16
C ILE A 131 -2.75 -23.49 -5.78
N GLY A 132 -3.93 -23.66 -5.20
CA GLY A 132 -4.40 -24.91 -4.61
C GLY A 132 -5.71 -25.37 -5.25
N PRO A 133 -6.85 -25.35 -4.53
CA PRO A 133 -8.13 -25.87 -5.03
C PRO A 133 -8.65 -25.24 -6.32
N LEU A 134 -8.29 -23.98 -6.59
CA LEU A 134 -8.72 -23.22 -7.77
C LEU A 134 -7.57 -23.05 -8.79
N ALA A 135 -6.51 -23.86 -8.68
CA ALA A 135 -5.48 -23.86 -9.70
C ALA A 135 -6.07 -24.35 -11.03
N ASP A 136 -5.77 -23.63 -12.12
CA ASP A 136 -6.18 -24.04 -13.45
C ASP A 136 -5.63 -25.45 -13.75
N GLN A 137 -6.52 -26.35 -14.14
CA GLN A 137 -6.17 -27.69 -14.62
C GLN A 137 -5.90 -27.61 -16.11
N GLU A 138 -4.70 -27.17 -16.50
CA GLU A 138 -4.12 -27.45 -17.82
C GLU A 138 -3.17 -28.65 -17.75
#